data_AF-A0A7S3HMR4-F1
#
_entry.id   AF-A0A7S3HMR4-F1
#
_cell.length_a   1.000
_cell.length_b   1.000
_cell.length_c   1.000
_cell.angle_alpha   90.00
_cell.angle_beta   90.00
_cell.angle_gamma   90.00
#
_symmetry.space_group_name_H-M   'P 1'
#
loop_
_entity.id
_entity.type
_entity.pdbx_description
1 polymer ?
#
loop_
_entity_poly.entity_id
_entity_poly.type
_entity_poly.pdbx_seq_one_letter_code
_entity_poly.pdbx_strand_id
1 'polypeptide(L)'
;STCHAPDRSGVYGEIMRVLKPGGVFACYEWCLTDKYDAKDERHRKLKRDIEVGDGLPDLVHTSVCTKALKDAGFEVSEARDFMQDGHLGSGGEPWYTPLTASWNPT
;
A
#
# COMPACT_ATOMS: atom_id res chain seq x y z
N SER A 1 -8.30 -4.75 -3.83
CA SER A 1 -6.93 -4.29 -3.53
C SER A 1 -6.07 -5.48 -3.14
N THR A 2 -4.80 -5.54 -3.54
CA THR A 2 -3.89 -6.68 -3.29
C THR A 2 -3.50 -6.80 -1.82
N CYS A 3 -3.57 -5.72 -1.02
CA CYS A 3 -3.40 -5.77 0.43
C CYS A 3 -4.37 -6.69 1.17
N HIS A 4 -5.54 -7.03 0.60
CA HIS A 4 -6.48 -7.99 1.19
C HIS A 4 -6.19 -9.45 0.81
N ALA A 5 -5.26 -9.69 -0.12
CA ALA A 5 -4.90 -11.05 -0.49
C ALA A 5 -4.09 -11.70 0.64
N PRO A 6 -4.47 -12.90 1.13
CA PRO A 6 -3.73 -13.59 2.18
C PRO A 6 -2.36 -14.07 1.67
N ASP A 7 -2.26 -14.37 0.37
CA ASP A 7 -1.01 -14.68 -0.32
C ASP A 7 -0.69 -13.59 -1.36
N ARG A 8 0.29 -12.76 -1.02
CA ARG A 8 0.77 -11.67 -1.88
C ARG A 8 1.50 -12.20 -3.11
N SER A 9 2.32 -13.25 -2.95
CA SER A 9 3.05 -13.82 -4.08
C SER A 9 2.08 -14.45 -5.08
N GLY A 10 1.04 -15.12 -4.58
CA GLY A 10 -0.03 -15.69 -5.41
C GLY A 10 -0.79 -14.63 -6.22
N VAL A 11 -1.25 -13.55 -5.58
CA VAL A 11 -1.99 -12.49 -6.31
C VAL A 11 -1.10 -11.75 -7.31
N TYR A 12 0.16 -11.46 -6.97
CA TYR A 12 1.10 -10.87 -7.92
C TYR A 12 1.44 -11.84 -9.06
N GLY A 13 1.57 -13.14 -8.78
CA GLY A 13 1.79 -14.16 -9.80
C GLY A 13 0.67 -14.22 -10.84
N GLU A 14 -0.58 -14.10 -10.40
CA GLU A 14 -1.71 -14.02 -11.33
C GLU A 14 -1.70 -12.74 -12.17
N ILE A 15 -1.27 -11.61 -11.61
CA ILE A 15 -1.07 -10.37 -12.37
C ILE A 15 0.01 -10.57 -13.43
N MET A 16 1.16 -11.15 -13.07
CA MET A 16 2.24 -11.46 -14.01
C MET A 16 1.75 -12.38 -15.14
N ARG A 17 0.99 -13.44 -14.80
CA ARG A 17 0.48 -14.43 -15.76
C ARG A 17 -0.37 -13.81 -16.87
N VAL A 18 -1.15 -12.78 -16.54
CA VAL A 18 -2.07 -12.11 -17.49
C VAL A 18 -1.47 -10.86 -18.14
N LEU A 19 -0.33 -10.38 -17.64
CA LEU A 19 0.34 -9.21 -18.19
C LEU A 19 0.90 -9.55 -19.58
N LYS A 20 0.68 -8.67 -20.54
CA LYS A 20 1.26 -8.84 -21.89
C LYS A 20 2.79 -8.76 -21.82
N PRO A 21 3.52 -9.43 -22.72
CA PRO A 21 4.97 -9.27 -22.81
C PRO A 21 5.38 -7.79 -22.90
N GLY A 22 6.30 -7.37 -22.02
CA GLY A 22 6.75 -5.98 -21.90
C GLY A 22 5.79 -5.04 -21.17
N GLY A 23 4.67 -5.54 -20.64
CA GLY A 23 3.74 -4.76 -19.84
C GLY A 23 4.36 -4.33 -18.50
N VAL A 24 3.89 -3.19 -17.99
CA VAL A 24 4.28 -2.66 -16.70
C VAL A 24 3.10 -2.73 -15.75
N PHE A 25 3.34 -3.19 -14.53
CA PHE A 25 2.39 -3.16 -13.43
C PHE A 25 2.80 -2.07 -12.43
N ALA A 26 1.83 -1.24 -12.03
CA ALA A 26 1.99 -0.25 -10.98
C ALA A 26 0.83 -0.40 -10.00
N CYS A 27 1.13 -0.34 -8.70
CA CYS A 27 0.13 -0.41 -7.64
C CYS A 27 0.49 0.48 -6.46
N TYR A 28 -0.54 0.90 -5.73
CA TYR A 28 -0.42 1.40 -4.38
C TYR A 28 -0.72 0.26 -3.41
N GLU A 29 0.05 0.19 -2.32
CA GLU A 29 -0.14 -0.81 -1.28
C GLU A 29 -0.15 -0.18 0.11
N TRP A 30 -1.07 -0.66 0.94
CA TRP A 30 -1.00 -0.43 2.38
C TRP A 30 0.07 -1.32 2.99
N CYS A 31 1.11 -0.69 3.54
CA CYS A 31 2.25 -1.38 4.15
C CYS A 31 2.73 -0.64 5.40
N LEU A 32 3.44 -1.37 6.26
CA LEU A 32 4.24 -0.79 7.34
C LEU A 32 5.58 -0.30 6.80
N THR A 33 6.00 0.86 7.27
CA THR A 33 7.36 1.39 7.02
C THR A 33 8.34 0.82 8.05
N ASP A 34 9.63 0.98 7.80
CA ASP A 34 10.68 0.57 8.75
C ASP A 34 10.69 1.38 10.05
N LYS A 35 9.89 2.46 10.12
CA LYS A 35 9.68 3.26 11.34
C LYS A 35 8.64 2.64 12.29
N TYR A 36 7.91 1.62 11.85
CA TYR A 36 6.95 0.92 12.72
C TYR A 36 7.69 0.17 13.83
N ASP A 37 7.21 0.32 15.05
CA ASP A 37 7.72 -0.39 16.23
C ASP A 37 6.56 -1.14 16.88
N ALA A 38 6.63 -2.47 16.86
CA ALA A 38 5.62 -3.34 17.46
C ALA A 38 5.56 -3.21 19.00
N LYS A 39 6.61 -2.69 19.66
CA LYS A 39 6.64 -2.47 21.11
C LYS A 39 5.99 -1.15 21.52
N ASP A 40 5.92 -0.17 20.63
CA ASP A 40 5.21 1.09 20.85
C ASP A 40 3.68 0.86 20.76
N GLU A 41 2.97 1.12 21.86
CA GLU A 41 1.52 0.99 21.95
C GLU A 41 0.77 1.90 20.98
N ARG A 42 1.26 3.12 20.77
CA ARG A 42 0.67 4.07 19.83
C ARG A 42 0.80 3.55 18.40
N HIS A 43 1.95 2.97 18.04
CA HIS A 43 2.13 2.36 16.72
C HIS A 43 1.18 1.18 16.50
N ARG A 44 1.05 0.28 17.49
CA ARG A 44 0.08 -0.83 17.41
C ARG A 44 -1.36 -0.31 17.27
N LYS A 45 -1.73 0.73 18.03
CA LYS A 45 -3.07 1.32 17.95
C LYS A 45 -3.34 1.91 16.57
N LEU A 46 -2.43 2.71 16.02
CA LEU A 46 -2.58 3.32 14.69
C LEU A 46 -2.72 2.26 13.59
N LYS A 47 -1.86 1.23 13.62
CA LYS A 47 -1.97 0.08 12.70
C LYS A 47 -3.36 -0.56 12.80
N ARG A 48 -3.82 -0.84 14.02
CA ARG A 48 -5.13 -1.46 14.25
C ARG A 48 -6.29 -0.59 13.78
N ASP A 49 -6.24 0.72 14.04
CA ASP A 49 -7.28 1.65 13.63
C ASP A 49 -7.38 1.70 12.09
N ILE A 50 -6.24 1.71 11.37
CA ILE A 50 -6.21 1.63 9.90
C ILE A 50 -6.79 0.29 9.41
N GLU A 51 -6.39 -0.83 10.01
CA GLU A 51 -6.89 -2.15 9.63
C GLU A 51 -8.40 -2.29 9.81
N VAL A 52 -8.95 -1.76 10.90
CA VAL A 52 -10.39 -1.77 11.15
C VAL A 52 -11.10 -0.80 10.21
N GLY A 53 -10.56 0.41 10.03
CA GLY A 53 -11.17 1.45 9.21
C GLY A 53 -11.25 1.11 7.74
N ASP A 54 -10.22 0.45 7.20
CA ASP A 54 -10.11 0.10 5.78
C ASP A 54 -10.41 -1.40 5.51
N GLY A 55 -10.78 -2.17 6.54
CA GLY A 55 -11.11 -3.59 6.42
C GLY A 55 -9.94 -4.46 5.96
N LEU A 56 -8.72 -4.13 6.41
CA LEU A 56 -7.49 -4.80 5.99
C LEU A 56 -7.18 -6.01 6.90
N PRO A 57 -6.57 -7.07 6.36
CA PRO A 57 -5.89 -8.07 7.18
C PRO A 57 -4.65 -7.45 7.84
N ASP A 58 -3.90 -8.27 8.59
CA ASP A 58 -2.67 -7.84 9.24
C ASP A 58 -1.70 -7.19 8.23
N LEU A 59 -1.35 -5.93 8.48
CA LEU A 59 -0.44 -5.19 7.60
C LEU A 59 0.99 -5.72 7.72
N VAL A 60 1.67 -5.81 6.57
CA VAL A 60 3.05 -6.27 6.48
C VAL A 60 3.98 -5.12 6.12
N HIS A 61 5.28 -5.28 6.36
CA HIS A 61 6.28 -4.33 5.92
C HIS A 61 6.39 -4.25 4.40
N THR A 62 6.77 -3.08 3.88
CA THR A 62 7.06 -2.85 2.45
C THR A 62 8.04 -3.87 1.87
N SER A 63 9.01 -4.33 2.67
CA SER A 63 9.97 -5.38 2.31
C SER A 63 9.30 -6.72 1.98
N VAL A 64 8.18 -7.05 2.62
CA VAL A 64 7.41 -8.27 2.33
C VAL A 64 6.72 -8.17 0.97
N CYS A 65 6.11 -7.02 0.66
CA CYS A 65 5.47 -6.79 -0.64
C CYS A 65 6.47 -6.78 -1.79
N THR A 66 7.60 -6.09 -1.63
CA THR A 66 8.65 -6.04 -2.67
C THR A 66 9.32 -7.40 -2.88
N LYS A 67 9.48 -8.20 -1.82
CA LYS A 67 9.93 -9.59 -1.96
C LYS A 67 8.91 -10.44 -2.72
N ALA A 68 7.63 -10.35 -2.37
CA ALA A 68 6.57 -11.12 -3.04
C ALA A 68 6.45 -10.77 -4.54
N LEU A 69 6.67 -9.50 -4.93
CA LEU A 69 6.75 -9.12 -6.34
C LEU A 69 7.90 -9.83 -7.06
N LYS A 70 9.09 -9.86 -6.45
CA LYS A 70 10.25 -10.57 -7.02
C LYS A 70 10.01 -12.08 -7.10
N ASP A 71 9.44 -12.67 -6.04
CA ASP A 71 9.10 -14.09 -6.00
C ASP A 71 8.07 -14.47 -7.09
N ALA A 72 7.16 -13.54 -7.43
CA ALA A 72 6.19 -13.68 -8.52
C ALA A 72 6.79 -13.48 -9.93
N GLY A 73 8.08 -13.12 -10.03
CA GLY A 73 8.81 -12.96 -11.28
C GLY A 73 8.92 -11.52 -11.81
N PHE A 74 8.47 -10.52 -11.06
CA PHE A 74 8.64 -9.13 -11.48
C PHE A 74 10.07 -8.63 -11.27
N GLU A 75 10.55 -7.84 -12.23
CA GLU A 75 11.65 -6.91 -12.00
C GLU A 75 11.10 -5.64 -11.35
N VAL A 76 11.50 -5.37 -10.11
CA VAL A 76 11.07 -4.16 -9.38
C VAL A 76 11.94 -2.98 -9.81
N SER A 77 11.42 -2.15 -10.71
CA SER A 77 12.11 -0.93 -11.18
C SER A 77 12.04 0.22 -10.17
N GLU A 78 10.92 0.36 -9.45
CA GLU A 78 10.72 1.39 -8.45
C GLU A 78 9.83 0.89 -7.30
N ALA A 79 10.20 1.23 -6.06
CA ALA A 79 9.36 1.10 -4.88
C ALA A 79 9.67 2.28 -3.95
N ARG A 80 8.68 3.12 -3.68
CA ARG A 80 8.85 4.33 -2.86
C ARG A 80 7.68 4.56 -1.91
N ASP A 81 7.96 5.23 -0.81
CA ASP A 81 6.96 5.66 0.16
C ASP A 81 6.31 6.97 -0.32
N PHE A 82 5.13 6.86 -0.92
CA PHE A 82 4.39 8.02 -1.43
C PHE A 82 3.97 9.01 -0.34
N MET A 83 4.00 8.63 0.94
CA MET A 83 3.77 9.59 2.03
C MET A 83 4.92 10.61 2.13
N GLN A 84 6.12 10.29 1.63
CA GLN A 84 7.28 11.19 1.64
C GLN A 84 7.28 12.18 0.48
N ASP A 85 6.50 11.93 -0.57
CA ASP A 85 6.35 12.84 -1.72
C ASP A 85 5.62 14.15 -1.33
N GLY A 86 5.19 14.26 -0.06
CA GLY A 86 4.55 15.44 0.54
C GLY A 86 3.07 15.56 0.20
N HIS A 87 2.39 16.50 0.86
CA HIS A 87 1.01 16.89 0.50
C HIS A 87 0.92 17.69 -0.81
N LEU A 88 2.04 17.88 -1.53
CA LEU A 88 2.26 18.99 -2.48
C LEU A 88 3.18 18.61 -3.66
N GLY A 89 3.08 17.40 -4.20
CA GLY A 89 3.69 17.09 -5.50
C GLY A 89 2.96 17.83 -6.62
N SER A 90 3.43 19.03 -6.96
CA SER A 90 3.06 19.83 -8.16
C SER A 90 1.57 19.85 -8.58
N GLY A 91 0.62 19.93 -7.63
CA GLY A 91 -0.78 20.27 -7.93
C GLY A 91 -1.86 19.24 -7.56
N GLY A 92 -1.58 18.23 -6.73
CA GLY A 92 -2.59 17.29 -6.22
C GLY A 92 -3.15 17.66 -4.84
N GLU A 93 -4.42 17.31 -4.58
CA GLU A 93 -5.02 17.34 -3.25
C GLU A 93 -4.42 16.24 -2.35
N PRO A 94 -4.30 16.46 -1.02
CA PRO A 94 -3.89 15.40 -0.10
C PRO A 94 -4.73 14.12 -0.26
N TRP A 95 -4.11 12.95 -0.11
CA TRP A 95 -4.82 11.65 -0.25
C TRP A 95 -6.01 11.51 0.71
N TYR A 96 -5.96 12.19 1.86
CA TYR A 96 -7.02 12.18 2.86
C TYR A 96 -8.13 13.19 2.57
N THR A 97 -8.05 14.00 1.50
CA THR A 97 -9.07 15.00 1.15
C THR A 97 -10.48 14.38 1.06
N PRO A 98 -10.69 13.21 0.42
CA PRO A 98 -12.00 12.55 0.42
C PRO A 98 -12.49 12.09 1.80
N LEU A 99 -11.58 11.94 2.77
CA LEU A 99 -11.89 11.57 4.15
C LEU A 99 -12.17 12.79 5.03
N THR A 100 -11.88 14.00 4.55
CA THR A 100 -12.25 15.23 5.23
C THR A 100 -13.74 15.52 5.06
N ALA A 101 -14.34 16.12 6.07
CA ALA A 101 -15.73 16.56 5.99
C ALA A 101 -15.88 17.57 4.85
N SER A 102 -16.56 17.17 3.78
CA SER A 102 -16.77 17.96 2.55
C SER A 102 -18.25 18.22 2.27
N TRP A 103 -19.14 17.89 3.21
CA TRP A 103 -20.57 18.11 3.06
C TRP A 103 -20.88 19.61 2.98
N ASN A 104 -21.40 20.03 1.83
CA ASN A 104 -21.90 21.39 1.59
C ASN A 104 -23.43 21.35 1.37
N PRO A 105 -24.26 21.86 2.29
CA PRO A 105 -25.72 21.83 2.17
C PRO A 105 -26.33 22.90 1.25
N THR A 106 -25.52 23.73 0.60
CA THR A 106 -26.02 24.86 -0.22
C THR A 106 -26.24 24.44 -1.67
#